data_AF-A0A3S2VEL3-F1
#
_entry.id   AF-A0A3S2VEL3-F1
#
_cell.length_a   1.000
_cell.length_b   1.000
_cell.length_c   1.000
_cell.angle_alpha   90.00
_cell.angle_beta   90.00
_cell.angle_gamma   90.00
#
_symmetry.space_group_name_H-M   'P 1'
#
loop_
_entity.id
_entity.type
_entity.pdbx_description
1 polymer ?
#
loop_
_entity_poly.entity_id
_entity_poly.type
_entity_poly.pdbx_seq_one_letter_code
_entity_poly.pdbx_strand_id
1 'polypeptide(L)'
;MFAIEMEGKVFRSQEGDEYGVIRAFQGSRPEGLQGEVLAEDGCGNFFVVLRSGGVAFWDHDTNAATLLAESLAAFSAGLSEPEPVVLQPGQVQSVWVDPEFAKTFGLREGQS
;
A
#
# COMPACT_ATOMS: atom_id res chain seq x y z
N MET A 1 -2.73 -8.44 17.90
CA MET A 1 -2.97 -8.80 16.49
C MET A 1 -3.92 -7.76 15.93
N PHE A 2 -3.40 -6.70 15.29
CA PHE A 2 -4.15 -5.54 14.80
C PHE A 2 -4.32 -5.52 13.26
N ALA A 3 -3.77 -6.49 12.54
CA ALA A 3 -3.61 -6.45 11.09
C ALA A 3 -4.93 -6.48 10.30
N ILE A 4 -6.01 -7.03 10.86
CA ILE A 4 -7.26 -7.28 10.10
C ILE A 4 -8.06 -5.99 9.86
N GLU A 5 -7.94 -4.95 10.70
CA GLU A 5 -8.73 -3.72 10.55
C GLU A 5 -8.14 -2.69 9.58
N MET A 6 -6.86 -2.82 9.23
CA MET A 6 -6.14 -1.83 8.42
C MET A 6 -5.90 -2.27 6.98
N GLU A 7 -5.99 -3.57 6.69
CA GLU A 7 -5.74 -4.11 5.35
C GLU A 7 -6.75 -3.55 4.32
N GLY A 8 -6.24 -3.15 3.16
CA GLY A 8 -7.03 -2.54 2.09
C GLY A 8 -7.29 -1.04 2.24
N LYS A 9 -6.96 -0.44 3.38
CA LYS A 9 -7.10 1.01 3.63
C LYS A 9 -5.84 1.77 3.23
N VAL A 10 -5.98 3.07 3.10
CA VAL A 10 -4.88 4.02 2.94
C VAL A 10 -4.74 4.86 4.20
N PHE A 11 -3.56 5.43 4.45
CA PHE A 11 -3.41 6.46 5.46
C PHE A 11 -3.53 7.84 4.80
N ARG A 12 -4.37 8.72 5.36
CA ARG A 12 -4.51 10.10 4.88
C ARG A 12 -3.92 11.07 5.90
N SER A 13 -2.94 11.87 5.48
CA SER A 13 -2.36 12.91 6.33
C SER A 13 -3.36 14.04 6.58
N GLN A 14 -3.10 14.87 7.59
CA GLN A 14 -3.91 16.08 7.82
C GLN A 14 -3.78 17.09 6.68
N GLU A 15 -2.70 17.02 5.91
CA GLU A 15 -2.43 17.87 4.75
C GLU A 15 -3.12 17.36 3.48
N GLY A 16 -3.68 16.13 3.53
CA GLY A 16 -4.45 15.52 2.46
C GLY A 16 -3.69 14.50 1.62
N ASP A 17 -2.41 14.26 1.91
CA ASP A 17 -1.59 13.25 1.25
C ASP A 17 -2.09 11.85 1.57
N GLU A 18 -2.07 10.99 0.56
CA GLU A 18 -2.45 9.59 0.69
C GLU A 18 -1.20 8.70 0.60
N TYR A 19 -1.09 7.77 1.53
CA TYR A 19 -0.01 6.79 1.59
C TYR A 19 -0.60 5.41 1.32
N GLY A 20 0.11 4.64 0.49
CA GLY A 20 -0.38 3.50 -0.28
C GLY A 20 -1.23 2.47 0.47
N VAL A 21 -1.93 1.63 -0.32
CA VAL A 21 -2.88 0.65 0.21
C VAL A 21 -2.18 -0.35 1.13
N ILE A 22 -2.59 -0.38 2.40
CA ILE A 22 -2.00 -1.19 3.45
C ILE A 22 -2.26 -2.68 3.18
N ARG A 23 -1.20 -3.46 3.22
CA ARG A 23 -1.21 -4.92 3.04
C ARG A 23 -0.42 -5.58 4.16
N ALA A 24 -0.84 -6.80 4.51
CA ALA A 24 -0.08 -7.62 5.44
C ALA A 24 1.32 -7.91 4.87
N PHE A 25 2.35 -7.66 5.66
CA PHE A 25 3.73 -7.93 5.25
C PHE A 25 3.99 -9.44 5.19
N GLN A 26 4.42 -9.95 4.03
CA GLN A 26 4.71 -11.38 3.82
C GLN A 26 6.17 -11.66 3.43
N GLY A 27 7.03 -10.65 3.48
CA GLY A 27 8.39 -10.71 2.95
C GLY A 27 9.51 -10.74 3.98
N SER A 28 10.73 -10.57 3.45
CA SER A 28 11.92 -10.33 4.25
C SER A 28 12.07 -8.84 4.54
N ARG A 29 12.45 -8.50 5.76
CA ARG A 29 12.63 -7.11 6.18
C ARG A 29 13.76 -6.46 5.37
N PRO A 30 13.56 -5.24 4.82
CA PRO A 30 14.63 -4.51 4.14
C PRO A 30 15.76 -4.10 5.08
N GLU A 31 16.98 -4.02 4.53
CA GLU A 31 18.14 -3.47 5.23
C GLU A 31 17.98 -1.96 5.45
N GLY A 32 18.47 -1.45 6.58
CA GLY A 32 18.42 -0.01 6.89
C GLY A 32 17.10 0.49 7.50
N LEU A 33 16.02 -0.29 7.40
CA LEU A 33 14.73 0.05 7.99
C LEU A 33 14.84 0.11 9.53
N GLN A 34 14.40 1.22 10.12
CA GLN A 34 14.35 1.40 11.58
C GLN A 34 12.92 1.17 12.09
N GLY A 35 12.76 0.45 13.20
CA GLY A 35 11.44 0.17 13.80
C GLY A 35 10.95 -1.26 13.57
N GLU A 36 9.68 -1.54 13.83
CA GLU A 36 9.03 -2.82 13.51
C GLU A 36 8.16 -2.65 12.27
N VAL A 37 8.17 -3.61 11.33
CA VAL A 37 7.31 -3.52 10.14
C VAL A 37 5.87 -3.83 10.56
N LEU A 38 4.98 -2.87 10.32
CA LEU A 38 3.54 -3.01 10.56
C LEU A 38 2.84 -3.59 9.33
N ALA A 39 3.17 -3.05 8.15
CA ALA A 39 2.53 -3.37 6.87
C ALA A 39 3.41 -2.91 5.69
N GLU A 40 3.00 -3.27 4.47
CA GLU A 40 3.59 -2.80 3.20
C GLU A 40 2.50 -2.30 2.24
N ASP A 41 2.88 -1.62 1.16
CA ASP A 41 1.92 -1.16 0.13
C ASP A 41 1.84 -2.04 -1.13
N GLY A 42 2.72 -3.04 -1.24
CA GLY A 42 2.86 -3.92 -2.41
C GLY A 42 3.73 -3.35 -3.54
N CYS A 43 4.29 -2.15 -3.36
CA CYS A 43 5.22 -1.48 -4.28
C CYS A 43 6.62 -1.33 -3.68
N GLY A 44 6.89 -1.97 -2.54
CA GLY A 44 8.18 -1.92 -1.85
C GLY A 44 8.25 -0.89 -0.73
N ASN A 45 7.17 -0.16 -0.42
CA ASN A 45 7.16 0.78 0.70
C ASN A 45 6.55 0.14 1.95
N PHE A 46 6.98 0.62 3.12
CA PHE A 46 6.66 -0.01 4.40
C PHE A 46 6.11 0.97 5.41
N PHE A 47 5.07 0.54 6.13
CA PHE A 47 4.60 1.21 7.34
C PHE A 47 5.36 0.62 8.53
N VAL A 48 6.04 1.47 9.30
CA VAL A 48 6.95 1.05 10.36
C VAL A 48 6.60 1.69 11.69
N VAL A 49 6.59 0.91 12.76
CA VAL A 49 6.46 1.40 14.14
C VAL A 49 7.85 1.79 14.65
N LEU A 50 8.04 3.07 14.90
CA LEU A 50 9.28 3.61 15.44
C LEU A 50 9.42 3.26 16.93
N ARG A 51 10.65 3.35 17.47
CA ARG A 51 10.90 3.15 18.91
C ARG A 51 10.13 4.12 19.81
N SER A 52 9.75 5.29 19.29
CA SER A 52 8.89 6.25 19.98
C SER A 52 7.43 5.79 20.12
N GLY A 53 7.01 4.76 19.38
CA GLY A 53 5.62 4.31 19.27
C GLY A 53 4.84 4.95 18.12
N GLY A 54 5.45 5.91 17.40
CA GLY A 54 4.89 6.50 16.20
C GLY A 54 4.96 5.58 14.99
N VAL A 55 4.17 5.89 13.96
CA VAL A 55 4.15 5.17 12.68
C VAL A 55 4.74 6.06 11.59
N ALA A 56 5.68 5.53 10.82
CA ALA A 56 6.28 6.19 9.67
C ALA A 56 6.09 5.38 8.39
N PHE A 57 6.07 6.08 7.26
CA PHE A 57 6.13 5.51 5.93
C PHE A 57 7.57 5.53 5.44
N TRP A 58 8.15 4.36 5.20
CA TRP A 58 9.49 4.21 4.66
C TRP A 58 9.40 3.89 3.17
N ASP A 59 10.09 4.71 2.38
CA ASP A 59 10.17 4.64 0.93
C ASP A 59 11.49 3.94 0.54
N HIS A 60 11.40 2.87 -0.25
CA HIS A 60 12.58 2.07 -0.60
C HIS A 60 13.48 2.71 -1.66
N ASP A 61 12.92 3.55 -2.53
CA ASP A 61 13.65 4.21 -3.61
C ASP A 61 14.55 5.31 -3.05
N THR A 62 14.07 6.01 -2.02
CA THR A 62 14.78 7.13 -1.39
C THR A 62 15.42 6.78 -0.05
N ASN A 63 15.09 5.61 0.52
CA ASN A 63 15.45 5.20 1.88
C ASN A 63 15.03 6.23 2.96
N ALA A 64 14.03 7.07 2.65
CA ALA A 64 13.52 8.10 3.55
C ALA A 64 12.36 7.54 4.38
N ALA A 65 12.25 8.00 5.63
CA ALA A 65 11.11 7.72 6.49
C ALA A 65 10.34 9.02 6.76
N THR A 66 9.06 9.03 6.40
CA THR A 66 8.13 10.13 6.67
C THR A 66 7.27 9.77 7.87
N LEU A 67 7.29 10.58 8.93
CA LEU A 67 6.44 10.35 10.09
C LEU A 67 4.97 10.61 9.72
N LEU A 68 4.11 9.60 9.88
CA LEU A 68 2.68 9.71 9.58
C LEU A 68 1.87 10.06 10.83
N ALA A 69 2.22 9.45 11.96
CA ALA A 69 1.50 9.63 13.22
C ALA A 69 2.41 9.39 14.43
N GLU A 70 2.16 10.14 15.51
CA GLU A 70 2.91 10.01 16.77
C GLU A 70 2.54 8.77 17.59
N SER A 71 1.48 8.05 17.20
CA SER A 71 1.07 6.80 17.85
C SER A 71 0.28 5.92 16.90
N LEU A 72 0.20 4.61 17.21
CA LEU A 72 -0.65 3.67 16.49
C LEU A 72 -2.13 4.07 16.51
N ALA A 73 -2.61 4.67 17.61
CA ALA A 73 -3.99 5.13 17.71
C ALA A 73 -4.28 6.31 16.75
N ALA A 74 -3.35 7.26 16.66
CA ALA A 74 -3.45 8.36 15.70
C ALA A 74 -3.32 7.87 14.26
N PHE A 75 -2.48 6.87 14.00
CA PHE A 75 -2.38 6.20 12.71
C PHE A 75 -3.72 5.56 12.32
N SER A 76 -4.30 4.75 13.20
CA SER A 76 -5.59 4.09 12.97
C SER A 76 -6.73 5.09 12.72
N ALA A 77 -6.71 6.25 13.38
CA ALA A 77 -7.69 7.30 13.16
C ALA A 77 -7.57 7.99 11.80
N GLY A 78 -6.39 7.95 11.17
CA GLY A 78 -6.14 8.47 9.83
C GLY A 78 -6.39 7.45 8.70
N LEU A 79 -6.80 6.23 9.02
CA LEU A 79 -7.11 5.22 8.01
C LEU A 79 -8.42 5.53 7.30
N SER A 80 -8.38 5.46 5.97
CA SER A 80 -9.53 5.70 5.11
C SER A 80 -9.64 4.65 4.02
N GLU A 81 -10.84 4.50 3.46
CA GLU A 81 -11.02 3.71 2.25
C GLU A 81 -10.36 4.44 1.07
N PRO A 82 -9.60 3.75 0.21
CA PRO A 82 -9.02 4.36 -0.98
C PRO A 82 -10.13 4.91 -1.88
N GLU A 83 -9.87 6.04 -2.53
CA GLU A 83 -10.84 6.61 -3.46
C GLU A 83 -11.07 5.67 -4.65
N PRO A 84 -12.33 5.35 -4.98
CA PRO A 84 -12.62 4.48 -6.11
C PRO A 84 -12.21 5.16 -7.41
N VAL A 85 -11.37 4.49 -8.19
CA VAL A 85 -11.05 4.94 -9.55
C VAL A 85 -12.25 4.63 -10.45
N VAL A 86 -13.03 5.66 -10.79
CA VAL A 86 -14.15 5.54 -11.74
C VAL A 86 -13.64 5.76 -13.16
N LEU A 87 -13.59 4.68 -13.94
CA LEU A 87 -13.18 4.71 -15.34
C LEU A 87 -14.39 4.93 -16.24
N GLN A 88 -14.30 5.88 -17.17
CA GLN A 88 -15.33 6.08 -18.18
C GLN A 88 -15.24 5.02 -19.29
N PRO A 89 -16.35 4.72 -20.00
CA PRO A 89 -16.31 3.86 -21.18
C PRO A 89 -15.24 4.34 -22.18
N GLY A 90 -14.32 3.44 -22.56
CA GLY A 90 -13.23 3.74 -23.51
C GLY A 90 -11.96 4.37 -22.92
N GLN A 91 -11.91 4.63 -21.61
CA GLN A 91 -10.70 5.17 -20.95
C GLN A 91 -9.60 4.11 -20.77
N VAL A 92 -9.98 2.83 -20.64
CA VAL A 92 -9.03 1.72 -20.60
C VAL A 92 -8.54 1.44 -22.02
N GLN A 93 -7.28 1.74 -22.29
CA GLN A 93 -6.65 1.49 -23.59
C GLN A 93 -6.05 0.08 -23.70
N SER A 94 -5.47 -0.43 -22.61
CA SER A 94 -4.94 -1.79 -22.52
C SER A 94 -4.92 -2.24 -21.07
N VAL A 95 -4.96 -3.55 -20.85
CA VAL A 95 -4.79 -4.17 -19.54
C VAL A 95 -3.84 -5.35 -19.68
N TRP A 96 -3.00 -5.56 -18.67
CA TRP A 96 -2.29 -6.81 -18.56
C TRP A 96 -3.20 -7.83 -17.88
N VAL A 97 -3.38 -8.98 -18.52
CA VAL A 97 -4.16 -10.10 -17.99
C VAL A 97 -3.22 -11.26 -17.82
N ASP A 98 -3.32 -11.96 -16.70
CA ASP A 98 -2.59 -13.20 -16.48
C ASP A 98 -2.82 -14.16 -17.67
N PRO A 99 -1.77 -14.69 -18.31
CA PRO A 99 -1.93 -15.52 -19.52
C PRO A 99 -2.75 -16.79 -19.31
N GLU A 100 -2.68 -17.42 -18.13
CA GLU A 100 -3.47 -18.62 -17.83
C GLU A 100 -4.95 -18.25 -17.61
N PHE A 101 -5.21 -17.13 -16.95
CA PHE A 101 -6.56 -16.59 -16.83
C PHE A 101 -7.13 -16.18 -18.20
N ALA A 102 -6.34 -15.52 -19.04
CA ALA A 102 -6.73 -15.09 -20.39
C ALA A 102 -7.20 -16.27 -21.27
N LYS A 103 -6.54 -17.44 -21.15
CA LYS A 103 -6.93 -18.67 -21.85
C LYS A 103 -8.34 -19.13 -21.49
N THR A 104 -8.80 -18.91 -20.25
CA THR A 104 -10.17 -19.29 -19.83
C THR A 104 -11.25 -18.50 -20.57
N PHE A 105 -10.92 -17.32 -21.08
CA PHE A 105 -11.78 -16.47 -21.91
C PHE A 105 -11.45 -16.56 -23.40
N GLY A 106 -10.56 -17.48 -23.80
CA GLY A 106 -10.15 -17.67 -25.20
C GLY A 106 -9.27 -16.56 -25.78
N LEU A 107 -8.74 -15.68 -24.92
CA LEU A 107 -7.81 -14.62 -25.32
C LEU A 107 -6.40 -15.22 -25.53
N ARG A 108 -5.73 -14.84 -26.62
CA ARG A 108 -4.33 -15.23 -26.91
C ARG A 108 -3.39 -14.09 -26.56
N GLU A 109 -2.14 -14.40 -26.22
CA GLU A 109 -1.11 -13.38 -26.00
C GLU A 109 -1.05 -12.40 -27.20
N GLY A 110 -1.14 -11.10 -26.91
CA GLY A 110 -0.91 -10.04 -27.90
C GLY A 110 -2.15 -9.48 -28.62
N GLN A 111 -3.38 -9.70 -28.15
CA GLN A 111 -4.53 -8.90 -28.60
C GLN A 111 -4.80 -7.80 -27.58
N SER A 112 -4.22 -6.62 -27.83
CA SER A 112 -4.57 -5.34 -27.21
C SER A 112 -5.83 -4.76 -27.84
#